data_AF-A0A3C7W3X8-F1
#
_entry.id   AF-A0A3C7W3X8-F1
#
_cell.length_a   1.000
_cell.length_b   1.000
_cell.length_c   1.000
_cell.angle_alpha   90.00
_cell.angle_beta   90.00
_cell.angle_gamma   90.00
#
_symmetry.space_group_name_H-M   'P 1'
#
loop_
_entity.id
_entity.type
_entity.pdbx_description
1 polymer ?
#
loop_
_entity_poly.entity_id
_entity_poly.type
_entity_poly.pdbx_seq_one_letter_code
_entity_poly.pdbx_strand_id
1 'polypeptide(L)'
;EPVGTPAALVERRDWSDYTLGKALVTEHLGALDLVYSGVNEDHRKAIGQLAELDPVSEDLLTGHLRDLEQFQWFVRAHLESAAGELATAGTHSEKEAARAARR
;
A
#
# COMPACT_ATOMS: atom_id res chain seq x y z
N GLU A 1 -8.65 -22.50 12.38
CA GLU A 1 -7.43 -21.91 12.94
C GLU A 1 -6.79 -20.94 11.97
N PRO A 2 -6.24 -19.80 12.44
CA PRO A 2 -5.39 -18.93 11.64
C PRO A 2 -4.19 -19.69 11.06
N VAL A 3 -3.80 -19.41 9.82
CA VAL A 3 -2.68 -20.07 9.13
C VAL A 3 -1.63 -19.02 8.76
N GLY A 4 -0.46 -19.09 9.40
CA GLY A 4 0.62 -18.11 9.24
C GLY A 4 1.87 -18.62 8.51
N THR A 5 1.78 -19.74 7.78
CA THR A 5 2.93 -20.30 7.06
C THR A 5 3.22 -19.50 5.79
N PRO A 6 4.50 -19.40 5.35
CA PRO A 6 4.84 -18.70 4.11
C PRO A 6 4.10 -19.24 2.87
N ALA A 7 3.89 -20.56 2.81
CA ALA A 7 3.16 -21.19 1.70
C ALA A 7 1.71 -20.68 1.60
N ALA A 8 1.02 -20.55 2.73
CA ALA A 8 -0.36 -20.04 2.75
C ALA A 8 -0.45 -18.57 2.32
N LEU A 9 0.58 -17.76 2.61
CA LEU A 9 0.65 -16.37 2.14
C LEU A 9 0.80 -16.31 0.61
N VAL A 10 1.71 -17.13 0.05
CA VAL A 10 1.96 -17.17 -1.40
C VAL A 10 0.74 -17.72 -2.17
N GLU A 11 0.01 -18.67 -1.59
CA GLU A 11 -1.21 -19.23 -2.18
C GLU A 11 -2.38 -18.24 -2.23
N ARG A 12 -2.49 -17.37 -1.22
CA ARG A 12 -3.66 -16.48 -1.04
C ARG A 12 -3.50 -15.09 -1.62
N ARG A 13 -2.27 -14.61 -1.81
CA ARG A 13 -2.03 -13.29 -2.37
C ARG A 13 -2.47 -13.23 -3.83
N ASP A 14 -2.96 -12.08 -4.25
CA ASP A 14 -3.28 -11.76 -5.65
C ASP A 14 -2.29 -10.76 -6.27
N TRP A 15 -1.25 -10.38 -5.54
CA TRP A 15 -0.14 -9.54 -6.00
C TRP A 15 1.16 -10.33 -6.23
N SER A 16 2.06 -9.76 -7.03
CA SER A 16 3.41 -10.28 -7.26
C SER A 16 4.37 -9.92 -6.13
N ASP A 17 5.49 -10.65 -5.98
CA ASP A 17 6.57 -10.22 -5.09
C ASP A 17 7.05 -8.80 -5.41
N TYR A 18 7.46 -8.10 -4.35
CA TYR A 18 8.05 -6.76 -4.46
C TYR A 18 9.29 -6.81 -5.36
N THR A 19 9.25 -6.03 -6.43
CA THR A 19 10.13 -6.20 -7.59
C THR A 19 11.48 -5.49 -7.47
N LEU A 20 11.62 -4.54 -6.53
CA LEU A 20 12.87 -3.82 -6.34
C LEU A 20 13.83 -4.61 -5.44
N GLY A 21 15.05 -4.80 -5.92
CA GLY A 21 16.20 -5.20 -5.12
C GLY A 21 16.87 -4.00 -4.46
N LYS A 22 18.21 -3.92 -4.49
CA LYS A 22 18.94 -2.72 -4.05
C LYS A 22 18.61 -1.52 -4.93
N ALA A 23 17.98 -0.50 -4.35
CA ALA A 23 17.66 0.78 -5.02
C ALA A 23 17.86 1.97 -4.06
N LEU A 24 17.66 3.20 -4.55
CA LEU A 24 17.64 4.40 -3.73
C LEU A 24 16.39 4.45 -2.86
N VAL A 25 16.44 5.25 -1.79
CA VAL A 25 15.30 5.45 -0.88
C VAL A 25 14.09 5.99 -1.66
N THR A 26 14.26 6.99 -2.51
CA THR A 26 13.17 7.59 -3.29
C THR A 26 12.54 6.58 -4.26
N GLU A 27 13.35 5.72 -4.87
CA GLU A 27 12.87 4.63 -5.73
C GLU A 27 11.99 3.64 -4.95
N HIS A 28 12.43 3.26 -3.75
CA HIS A 28 11.62 2.41 -2.86
C HIS A 28 10.34 3.09 -2.38
N LEU A 29 10.39 4.37 -2.01
CA LEU A 29 9.21 5.14 -1.60
C LEU A 29 8.19 5.24 -2.73
N GLY A 30 8.65 5.47 -3.97
CA GLY A 30 7.77 5.47 -5.14
C GLY A 30 7.05 4.13 -5.33
N ALA A 31 7.78 3.02 -5.24
CA ALA A 31 7.17 1.70 -5.33
C ALA A 31 6.24 1.38 -4.14
N LEU A 32 6.61 1.78 -2.92
CA LEU A 32 5.80 1.55 -1.73
C LEU A 32 4.48 2.30 -1.76
N ASP A 33 4.40 3.48 -2.38
CA ASP A 33 3.13 4.18 -2.56
C ASP A 33 2.09 3.33 -3.32
N LEU A 34 2.51 2.56 -4.32
CA LEU A 34 1.62 1.62 -5.02
C LEU A 34 1.19 0.45 -4.12
N VAL A 35 2.13 -0.10 -3.35
CA VAL A 35 1.83 -1.20 -2.40
C VAL A 35 0.80 -0.74 -1.36
N TYR A 36 1.01 0.43 -0.76
CA TYR A 36 0.07 1.01 0.20
C TYR A 36 -1.28 1.33 -0.44
N SER A 37 -1.31 1.76 -1.71
CA SER A 37 -2.57 2.01 -2.40
C SER A 37 -3.42 0.74 -2.50
N GLY A 38 -2.80 -0.40 -2.86
CA GLY A 38 -3.50 -1.70 -2.91
C GLY A 38 -3.98 -2.16 -1.52
N VAL A 39 -3.10 -2.12 -0.52
CA VAL A 39 -3.46 -2.52 0.86
C VAL A 39 -4.60 -1.65 1.41
N ASN A 40 -4.56 -0.34 1.22
CA ASN A 40 -5.59 0.59 1.70
C ASN A 40 -6.92 0.38 0.96
N GLU A 41 -6.89 0.11 -0.34
CA GLU A 41 -8.09 -0.20 -1.12
C GLU A 41 -8.79 -1.47 -0.61
N ASP A 42 -8.03 -2.54 -0.37
CA ASP A 42 -8.59 -3.79 0.16
C ASP A 42 -9.12 -3.64 1.60
N HIS A 43 -8.48 -2.83 2.44
CA HIS A 43 -9.01 -2.48 3.76
C HIS A 43 -10.34 -1.74 3.66
N ARG A 44 -10.46 -0.75 2.77
CA ARG A 44 -11.73 -0.04 2.55
C ARG A 44 -12.84 -0.97 2.08
N LYS A 45 -12.52 -1.90 1.18
CA LYS A 45 -13.45 -2.93 0.71
C LYS A 45 -13.87 -3.86 1.85
N ALA A 46 -12.92 -4.33 2.65
CA ALA A 46 -13.19 -5.22 3.79
C ALA A 46 -14.06 -4.54 4.86
N ILE A 47 -13.79 -3.27 5.18
CA ILE A 47 -14.63 -2.45 6.08
C ILE A 47 -16.07 -2.39 5.55
N GLY A 48 -16.25 -2.09 4.26
CA GLY A 48 -17.59 -2.06 3.65
C GLY A 48 -18.33 -3.39 3.68
N GLN A 49 -17.60 -4.52 3.60
CA GLN A 49 -18.19 -5.85 3.75
C GLN A 49 -18.54 -6.17 5.21
N LEU A 50 -17.70 -5.76 6.16
CA LEU A 50 -17.88 -6.06 7.59
C LEU A 50 -18.95 -5.20 8.26
N ALA A 51 -19.25 -4.02 7.72
CA ALA A 51 -20.31 -3.14 8.22
C ALA A 51 -21.68 -3.85 8.33
N GLU A 52 -21.94 -4.82 7.45
CA GLU A 52 -23.18 -5.61 7.46
C GLU A 52 -23.07 -6.94 8.24
N LEU A 53 -21.86 -7.34 8.64
CA LEU A 53 -21.57 -8.66 9.21
C LEU A 53 -21.23 -8.63 10.70
N ASP A 54 -20.29 -7.75 11.09
CA ASP A 54 -19.81 -7.64 12.46
C ASP A 54 -19.19 -6.24 12.73
N PRO A 55 -19.85 -5.39 13.53
CA PRO A 55 -19.38 -4.03 13.81
C PRO A 55 -18.06 -3.99 14.60
N VAL A 56 -17.71 -5.06 15.33
CA VAL A 56 -16.44 -5.10 16.09
C VAL A 56 -15.26 -5.34 15.15
N SER A 57 -15.39 -6.28 14.21
CA SER A 57 -14.37 -6.53 13.19
C SER A 57 -14.23 -5.35 12.23
N GLU A 58 -15.34 -4.67 11.90
CA GLU A 58 -15.32 -3.42 11.12
C GLU A 58 -14.49 -2.33 11.80
N ASP A 59 -14.73 -2.07 13.09
CA ASP A 59 -14.01 -1.06 13.87
C ASP A 59 -12.51 -1.37 13.95
N LEU A 60 -12.15 -2.64 14.13
CA LEU A 60 -10.76 -3.09 14.13
C LEU A 60 -10.03 -2.73 12.81
N LEU A 61 -10.65 -3.05 11.66
CA LEU A 61 -10.04 -2.73 10.37
C LEU A 61 -10.04 -1.22 10.08
N THR A 62 -11.03 -0.48 10.58
CA THR A 62 -11.06 0.98 10.50
C THR A 62 -9.89 1.60 11.25
N GLY A 63 -9.58 1.07 12.44
CA GLY A 63 -8.40 1.45 13.22
C GLY A 63 -7.09 1.21 12.46
N HIS A 64 -6.93 0.02 11.85
CA HIS A 64 -5.75 -0.30 11.03
C HIS A 64 -5.63 0.62 9.81
N LEU A 65 -6.74 0.85 9.09
CA LEU A 65 -6.74 1.67 7.88
C LEU A 65 -6.29 3.09 8.15
N ARG A 66 -6.73 3.70 9.25
CA ARG A 66 -6.29 5.05 9.66
C ARG A 66 -4.76 5.15 9.74
N ASP A 67 -4.13 4.16 10.38
CA ASP A 67 -2.68 4.18 10.60
C ASP A 67 -1.92 3.88 9.28
N LEU A 68 -2.45 3.01 8.42
CA LEU A 68 -1.89 2.72 7.11
C LEU A 68 -1.98 3.92 6.14
N GLU A 69 -3.10 4.65 6.14
CA GLU A 69 -3.28 5.87 5.34
C GLU A 69 -2.36 7.00 5.82
N GLN A 70 -2.18 7.14 7.14
CA GLN A 70 -1.21 8.09 7.69
C GLN A 70 0.22 7.76 7.25
N PHE A 71 0.60 6.48 7.25
CA PHE A 71 1.93 6.09 6.80
C PHE A 71 2.12 6.32 5.30
N GLN A 72 1.11 6.01 4.48
CA GLN A 72 1.14 6.32 3.05
C GLN A 72 1.27 7.82 2.81
N TRP A 73 0.59 8.65 3.60
CA TRP A 73 0.76 10.10 3.55
C TRP A 73 2.20 10.52 3.83
N PHE A 74 2.89 9.92 4.81
CA PHE A 74 4.33 10.17 5.02
C PHE A 74 5.17 9.77 3.81
N VAL A 75 4.88 8.63 3.18
CA VAL A 75 5.57 8.21 1.94
C VAL A 75 5.40 9.26 0.84
N ARG A 76 4.16 9.72 0.61
CA ARG A 76 3.85 10.72 -0.41
C ARG A 76 4.48 12.08 -0.11
N ALA A 77 4.53 12.50 1.15
CA ALA A 77 5.17 13.74 1.56
C ALA A 77 6.67 13.80 1.21
N HIS A 78 7.35 12.65 1.08
CA HIS A 78 8.74 12.58 0.61
C HIS A 78 8.90 12.60 -0.92
N LEU A 79 7.81 12.40 -1.67
CA LEU A 79 7.79 12.31 -3.14
C LEU A 79 7.17 13.56 -3.80
N GLU A 80 6.31 14.27 -3.06
CA GLU A 80 5.62 15.48 -3.50
C GLU A 80 6.58 16.61 -3.87
N SER A 81 6.22 17.34 -4.93
CA SER A 81 6.90 18.59 -5.31
C SER A 81 6.43 19.76 -4.47
N ALA A 82 7.12 20.90 -4.55
CA ALA A 82 6.69 22.14 -3.90
C ALA A 82 5.31 22.65 -4.40
N ALA A 83 4.84 22.16 -5.55
CA ALA A 83 3.52 22.46 -6.09
C ALA A 83 2.42 21.49 -5.62
N GLY A 84 2.76 20.50 -4.77
CA GLY A 84 1.85 19.45 -4.32
C GLY A 84 1.63 18.34 -5.35
N GLU A 85 2.49 18.23 -6.36
CA GLU A 85 2.40 17.21 -7.40
C GLU A 85 3.20 15.97 -7.01
N LEU A 86 2.57 14.81 -7.07
CA LEU A 86 3.21 13.53 -6.80
C LEU A 86 3.91 13.02 -8.07
N ALA A 87 5.23 12.86 -8.03
CA ALA A 87 6.02 12.42 -9.18
C ALA A 87 5.62 11.02 -9.70
N THR A 88 5.06 10.17 -8.83
CA THR A 88 4.60 8.81 -9.15
C THR A 88 3.14 8.72 -9.58
N ALA A 89 2.44 9.86 -9.69
CA ALA A 89 1.04 9.88 -10.10
C ALA A 89 0.86 9.22 -11.48
N GLY A 90 -0.11 8.31 -11.59
CA GLY A 90 -0.42 7.58 -12.82
C GLY A 90 0.54 6.43 -13.17
N THR A 91 1.44 6.05 -12.25
CA THR A 91 2.24 4.83 -12.41
C THR A 91 1.44 3.59 -12.02
N HIS A 92 1.68 2.47 -12.70
CA HIS A 92 0.91 1.23 -12.50
C HIS A 92 1.78 0.03 -12.13
N SER A 93 3.09 0.23 -12.03
CA SER A 93 4.03 -0.78 -11.56
C SER A 93 5.10 -0.17 -10.67
N GLU A 94 5.60 -0.97 -9.73
CA GLU A 94 6.66 -0.56 -8.81
C GLU A 94 7.92 -0.06 -9.53
N LYS A 95 8.27 -0.66 -10.68
CA LYS A 95 9.43 -0.24 -11.49
C LYS A 95 9.19 1.10 -12.18
N GLU A 96 7.97 1.39 -12.63
CA GLU A 96 7.62 2.70 -13.19
C GLU A 96 7.64 3.76 -12.11
N ALA A 97 7.02 3.49 -10.96
CA ALA A 97 7.00 4.38 -9.81
C ALA A 97 8.42 4.69 -9.30
N ALA A 98 9.28 3.67 -9.21
CA ALA A 98 10.68 3.85 -8.86
C ALA A 98 11.41 4.79 -9.83
N ARG A 99 11.26 4.58 -11.15
CA ARG A 99 11.87 5.44 -12.17
C ARG A 99 11.35 6.88 -12.09
N ALA A 100 10.07 7.06 -11.85
CA ALA A 100 9.45 8.38 -11.73
C ALA A 100 9.91 9.13 -10.46
N ALA A 101 10.14 8.39 -9.36
CA ALA A 101 10.64 8.94 -8.10
C ALA A 101 12.15 9.23 -8.10
N ARG A 102 12.88 8.79 -9.13
CA ARG A 102 14.33 8.98 -9.25
C ARG A 102 14.65 10.43 -9.64
N ARG A 103 14.83 11.28 -8.62
CA ARG A 103 15.36 12.64 -8.73
C ARG A 103 16.87 12.67 -8.58
#